data_AF-A0A0V8HD99-F1
#
_entry.id   AF-A0A0V8HD99-F1
#
_cell.length_a   1.000
_cell.length_b   1.000
_cell.length_c   1.000
_cell.angle_alpha   90.00
_cell.angle_beta   90.00
_cell.angle_gamma   90.00
#
_symmetry.space_group_name_H-M   'P 1'
#
loop_
_entity.id
_entity.type
_entity.pdbx_description
1 polymer ?
#
loop_
_entity_poly.entity_id
_entity_poly.type
_entity_poly.pdbx_seq_one_letter_code
_entity_poly.pdbx_strand_id
1 'polypeptide(L)'
;MKKISILLGVVILIGVLANITHIMALTKLYSFNQHKKVTTETRVITFEDIFETLHQQRGLAQELRHSKTYSLIGEEVQKGLDDASDYEMFLRKHPQINTIKVELPIVTYKDGDRTIEYISGKGKVLEVLEDGQWKEFNGTWDDLWKDLIEKLNENKD
;
A
#
# COMPACT_ATOMS: atom_id res chain seq x y z
N MET A 1 15.70 37.05 35.49
CA MET A 1 15.13 35.69 35.52
C MET A 1 13.71 35.61 34.96
N LYS A 2 12.67 36.26 35.55
CA LYS A 2 11.27 36.19 35.06
C LYS A 2 11.08 36.57 33.57
N LYS A 3 11.76 37.60 33.07
CA LYS A 3 11.65 38.00 31.64
C LYS A 3 12.24 36.95 30.70
N ILE A 4 13.31 36.27 31.11
CA ILE A 4 13.97 35.22 30.32
C ILE A 4 13.11 33.95 30.30
N SER A 5 12.49 33.58 31.43
CA SER A 5 11.56 32.44 31.47
C SER A 5 10.28 32.68 30.67
N ILE A 6 9.76 33.91 30.66
CA ILE A 6 8.63 34.29 29.80
C ILE A 6 9.04 34.21 28.32
N LEU A 7 10.21 34.75 27.96
CA LEU A 7 10.71 34.70 26.59
C LEU A 7 10.89 33.25 26.11
N LEU A 8 11.47 32.40 26.95
CA LEU A 8 11.68 30.98 26.66
C LEU A 8 10.33 30.26 26.49
N GLY A 9 9.34 30.54 27.36
CA GLY A 9 8.00 29.99 27.22
C GLY A 9 7.31 30.39 25.92
N VAL A 10 7.48 31.64 25.47
CA VAL A 10 6.94 32.13 24.18
C VAL A 10 7.62 31.44 23.00
N VAL A 11 8.94 31.27 23.03
CA VAL A 11 9.68 30.56 21.96
C VAL A 11 9.21 29.11 21.84
N ILE A 12 9.02 28.42 22.97
CA ILE A 12 8.51 27.05 22.99
C ILE A 12 7.08 26.99 22.43
N LEU A 13 6.21 27.92 22.84
CA LEU A 13 4.82 27.97 22.36
C LEU A 13 4.74 28.19 20.84
N ILE A 14 5.55 29.11 20.30
CA ILE A 14 5.64 29.34 18.85
C ILE A 14 6.12 28.08 18.13
N GLY A 15 7.12 27.38 18.68
CA GLY A 15 7.62 26.12 18.14
C GLY A 15 6.54 25.04 18.08
N VAL A 16 5.72 24.91 19.13
CA VAL A 16 4.61 23.95 19.17
C VAL A 16 3.52 24.33 18.16
N LEU A 17 3.11 25.61 18.12
CA LEU A 17 2.07 26.09 17.20
C LEU A 17 2.49 25.92 15.74
N ALA A 18 3.75 26.18 15.42
CA ALA A 18 4.30 26.01 14.08
C ALA A 18 4.27 24.55 13.60
N ASN A 19 4.31 23.58 14.53
CA ASN A 19 4.39 22.14 14.22
C ASN A 19 3.12 21.36 14.58
N ILE A 20 2.02 22.04 14.93
CA ILE A 20 0.83 21.39 15.47
C ILE A 20 0.25 20.34 14.52
N THR A 21 0.27 20.59 13.20
CA THR A 21 -0.21 19.65 12.18
C THR A 21 0.65 18.40 12.12
N HIS A 22 1.97 18.54 12.21
CA HIS A 22 2.90 17.41 12.23
C HIS A 22 2.72 16.56 13.50
N ILE A 23 2.53 17.20 14.66
CA ILE A 23 2.24 16.51 15.93
C ILE A 23 0.93 15.72 15.85
N MET A 24 -0.12 16.30 15.26
CA MET A 24 -1.39 15.63 15.03
C MET A 24 -1.23 14.39 14.13
N ALA A 25 -0.51 14.53 13.01
CA ALA A 25 -0.25 13.44 12.09
C ALA A 25 0.54 12.29 12.75
N LEU A 26 1.56 12.61 13.55
CA LEU A 26 2.32 11.60 14.31
C LEU A 26 1.45 10.86 15.33
N THR A 27 0.61 11.60 16.06
CA THR A 27 -0.31 11.03 17.06
C THR A 27 -1.31 10.10 16.37
N LYS A 28 -1.83 10.51 15.21
CA LYS A 28 -2.74 9.68 14.42
C LYS A 28 -2.04 8.47 13.83
N LEU A 29 -0.82 8.60 13.31
CA LEU A 29 -0.01 7.47 12.84
C LEU A 29 0.27 6.46 13.96
N TYR A 30 0.55 6.94 15.17
CA TYR A 30 0.72 6.07 16.33
C TYR A 30 -0.56 5.28 16.63
N SER A 31 -1.72 5.95 16.68
CA SER A 31 -3.02 5.29 16.83
C SER A 31 -3.27 4.27 15.71
N PHE A 32 -2.99 4.65 14.47
CA PHE A 32 -3.11 3.75 13.32
C PHE A 32 -2.27 2.49 13.49
N ASN A 33 -0.99 2.62 13.84
CA ASN A 33 -0.11 1.46 14.01
C ASN A 33 -0.52 0.53 15.16
N GLN A 34 -1.17 1.05 16.20
CA GLN A 34 -1.66 0.23 17.31
C GLN A 34 -2.98 -0.50 17.01
N HIS A 35 -3.82 0.05 16.12
CA HIS A 35 -5.18 -0.44 15.93
C HIS A 35 -5.49 -0.91 14.50
N LYS A 36 -4.55 -0.78 13.56
CA LYS A 36 -4.71 -1.35 12.23
C LYS A 36 -4.83 -2.86 12.32
N LYS A 37 -5.79 -3.42 11.60
CA LYS A 37 -5.92 -4.86 11.41
C LYS A 37 -5.31 -5.22 10.07
N VAL A 38 -4.41 -6.20 10.06
CA VAL A 38 -3.90 -6.78 8.82
C VAL A 38 -4.58 -8.13 8.64
N THR A 39 -5.25 -8.33 7.51
CA THR A 39 -5.82 -9.61 7.10
C THR A 39 -5.17 -10.05 5.79
N THR A 40 -5.08 -11.36 5.58
CA THR A 40 -4.70 -11.92 4.29
C THR A 40 -5.95 -12.43 3.61
N GLU A 41 -6.18 -12.01 2.38
CA GLU A 41 -7.33 -12.42 1.59
C GLU A 41 -6.91 -13.06 0.29
N THR A 42 -7.40 -14.28 0.04
CA THR A 42 -7.23 -14.94 -1.25
C THR A 42 -8.25 -14.38 -2.23
N ARG A 43 -7.78 -13.80 -3.34
CA ARG A 43 -8.61 -13.28 -4.42
C ARG A 43 -8.14 -13.81 -5.76
N VAL A 44 -9.09 -14.02 -6.67
CA VAL A 44 -8.80 -14.21 -8.10
C VAL A 44 -8.95 -12.83 -8.73
N ILE A 45 -7.88 -12.32 -9.35
CA ILE A 45 -7.83 -10.96 -9.89
C ILE A 45 -7.40 -10.99 -11.36
N THR A 46 -8.07 -10.19 -12.16
CA THR A 46 -7.67 -9.86 -13.54
C THR A 46 -6.84 -8.58 -13.56
N PHE A 47 -6.30 -8.23 -14.74
CA PHE A 47 -5.63 -6.95 -14.95
C PHE A 47 -6.57 -5.77 -14.63
N GLU A 48 -7.82 -5.82 -15.10
CA GLU A 48 -8.81 -4.75 -14.89
C GLU A 48 -9.08 -4.55 -13.39
N ASP A 49 -9.28 -5.66 -12.65
CA ASP A 49 -9.59 -5.62 -11.21
C ASP A 49 -8.47 -4.98 -10.41
N ILE A 50 -7.22 -5.37 -10.68
CA ILE A 50 -6.07 -4.81 -9.94
C ILE A 50 -5.81 -3.36 -10.35
N PHE A 51 -5.98 -3.02 -11.63
CA PHE A 51 -5.85 -1.65 -12.11
C PHE A 51 -6.85 -0.72 -11.42
N GLU A 52 -8.12 -1.10 -11.37
CA GLU A 52 -9.16 -0.31 -10.71
C GLU A 52 -8.88 -0.18 -9.20
N THR A 53 -8.53 -1.28 -8.54
CA THR A 53 -8.21 -1.29 -7.11
C THR A 53 -7.03 -0.36 -6.79
N LEU A 54 -5.96 -0.42 -7.57
CA LEU A 54 -4.79 0.45 -7.38
C LEU A 54 -5.11 1.90 -7.72
N HIS A 55 -5.97 2.16 -8.71
CA HIS A 55 -6.43 3.50 -9.01
C HIS A 55 -7.20 4.12 -7.83
N GLN A 56 -8.13 3.37 -7.24
CA GLN A 56 -8.88 3.79 -6.05
C GLN A 56 -7.93 4.02 -4.85
N GLN A 57 -6.97 3.13 -4.64
CA GLN A 57 -5.97 3.28 -3.58
C GLN A 57 -5.07 4.50 -3.78
N ARG A 58 -4.75 4.88 -5.04
CA ARG A 58 -4.03 6.12 -5.36
C ARG A 58 -4.82 7.35 -4.95
N GLY A 59 -6.12 7.36 -5.25
CA GLY A 59 -7.03 8.42 -4.82
C GLY A 59 -7.07 8.55 -3.30
N LEU A 60 -7.20 7.43 -2.58
CA LEU A 60 -7.18 7.40 -1.12
C LEU A 60 -5.85 7.92 -0.55
N ALA A 61 -4.71 7.48 -1.07
CA ALA A 61 -3.39 7.94 -0.65
C ALA A 61 -3.25 9.47 -0.81
N GLN A 62 -3.69 9.99 -1.96
CA GLN A 62 -3.66 11.43 -2.25
C GLN A 62 -4.59 12.21 -1.32
N GLU A 63 -5.80 11.73 -1.06
CA GLU A 63 -6.75 12.37 -0.13
C GLU A 63 -6.15 12.46 1.28
N LEU A 64 -5.59 11.36 1.78
CA LEU A 64 -5.02 11.29 3.12
C LEU A 64 -3.76 12.14 3.26
N ARG A 65 -2.87 12.16 2.26
CA ARG A 65 -1.65 12.99 2.22
C ARG A 65 -1.93 14.49 2.35
N HIS A 66 -3.04 14.95 1.78
CA HIS A 66 -3.47 16.34 1.89
C HIS A 66 -4.18 16.67 3.22
N SER A 67 -4.42 15.67 4.07
CA SER A 67 -4.99 15.87 5.40
C SER A 67 -3.92 16.25 6.43
N LYS A 68 -4.22 17.26 7.26
CA LYS A 68 -3.38 17.61 8.42
C LYS A 68 -3.26 16.47 9.44
N THR A 69 -4.24 15.59 9.50
CA THR A 69 -4.33 14.53 10.52
C THR A 69 -3.86 13.18 10.00
N TYR A 70 -4.13 12.87 8.73
CA TYR A 70 -3.86 11.54 8.15
C TYR A 70 -2.69 11.53 7.16
N SER A 71 -1.93 12.62 7.03
CA SER A 71 -0.87 12.74 6.01
C SER A 71 0.10 11.56 5.99
N LEU A 72 0.59 11.17 7.17
CA LEU A 72 1.53 10.05 7.33
C LEU A 72 0.88 8.68 7.08
N ILE A 73 -0.44 8.54 7.28
CA ILE A 73 -1.15 7.31 6.90
C ILE A 73 -1.29 7.25 5.37
N GLY A 74 -1.50 8.40 4.71
CA GLY A 74 -1.47 8.47 3.25
C GLY A 74 -0.13 8.04 2.64
N GLU A 75 0.99 8.24 3.35
CA GLU A 75 2.30 7.69 2.95
C GLU A 75 2.34 6.16 3.05
N GLU A 76 1.79 5.57 4.11
CA GLU A 76 1.67 4.10 4.24
C GLU A 76 0.77 3.50 3.15
N VAL A 77 -0.34 4.17 2.80
CA VAL A 77 -1.24 3.73 1.71
C VAL A 77 -0.53 3.78 0.36
N GLN A 78 0.23 4.85 0.09
CA GLN A 78 1.05 4.94 -1.12
C GLN A 78 2.09 3.82 -1.18
N LYS A 79 2.78 3.55 -0.07
CA LYS A 79 3.79 2.48 -0.04
C LYS A 79 3.18 1.12 -0.39
N GLY A 80 2.01 0.81 0.17
CA GLY A 80 1.27 -0.40 -0.20
C GLY A 80 0.85 -0.45 -1.67
N LEU A 81 0.55 0.72 -2.26
CA LEU A 81 0.24 0.84 -3.68
C LEU A 81 1.47 0.59 -4.53
N ASP A 82 2.61 1.18 -4.18
CA ASP A 82 3.87 1.01 -4.90
C ASP A 82 4.27 -0.47 -4.90
N ASP A 83 4.14 -1.14 -3.75
CA ASP A 83 4.37 -2.58 -3.62
C ASP A 83 3.41 -3.41 -4.49
N ALA A 84 2.12 -3.07 -4.53
CA ALA A 84 1.12 -3.81 -5.29
C ALA A 84 1.09 -3.46 -6.80
N SER A 85 1.71 -2.35 -7.23
CA SER A 85 1.74 -1.92 -8.63
C SER A 85 2.47 -2.87 -9.57
N ASP A 86 3.33 -3.71 -8.99
CA ASP A 86 4.02 -4.79 -9.68
C ASP A 86 3.04 -5.73 -10.42
N TYR A 87 1.87 -6.01 -9.82
CA TYR A 87 0.82 -6.84 -10.42
C TYR A 87 0.26 -6.26 -11.72
N GLU A 88 -0.03 -4.96 -11.72
CA GLU A 88 -0.53 -4.24 -12.89
C GLU A 88 0.49 -4.33 -14.03
N MET A 89 1.76 -4.03 -13.73
CA MET A 89 2.82 -4.04 -14.73
C MET A 89 3.01 -5.41 -15.38
N PHE A 90 2.90 -6.48 -14.60
CA PHE A 90 3.07 -7.85 -15.07
C PHE A 90 1.92 -8.32 -15.94
N LEU A 91 0.68 -8.20 -15.48
CA LEU A 91 -0.49 -8.66 -16.23
C LEU A 91 -0.60 -7.90 -17.55
N ARG A 92 -0.13 -6.63 -17.57
CA ARG A 92 0.01 -5.85 -18.80
C ARG A 92 1.09 -6.38 -19.76
N LYS A 93 2.21 -6.90 -19.25
CA LYS A 93 3.35 -7.38 -20.06
C LYS A 93 3.19 -8.82 -20.52
N HIS A 94 2.36 -9.61 -19.85
CA HIS A 94 2.19 -11.04 -20.09
C HIS A 94 0.73 -11.35 -20.46
N PRO A 95 0.27 -10.99 -21.67
CA PRO A 95 -1.14 -11.16 -22.06
C PRO A 95 -1.61 -12.64 -22.07
N GLN A 96 -0.68 -13.59 -22.12
CA GLN A 96 -0.97 -15.02 -21.94
C GLN A 96 -1.40 -15.37 -20.50
N ILE A 97 -1.07 -14.50 -19.54
CA ILE A 97 -1.49 -14.54 -18.14
C ILE A 97 -2.43 -13.36 -17.90
N ASN A 98 -3.73 -13.59 -18.05
CA ASN A 98 -4.73 -12.54 -17.85
C ASN A 98 -5.35 -12.53 -16.44
N THR A 99 -5.15 -13.61 -15.67
CA THR A 99 -5.76 -13.81 -14.36
C THR A 99 -4.78 -14.51 -13.42
N ILE A 100 -4.72 -14.06 -12.17
CA ILE A 100 -3.93 -14.70 -11.12
C ILE A 100 -4.78 -14.91 -9.87
N LYS A 101 -4.47 -15.94 -9.11
CA LYS A 101 -4.98 -16.14 -7.76
C LYS A 101 -3.88 -15.76 -6.77
N VAL A 102 -4.21 -14.83 -5.88
CA VAL A 102 -3.24 -14.15 -5.03
C VAL A 102 -3.77 -14.05 -3.61
N GLU A 103 -2.87 -14.17 -2.63
CA GLU A 103 -3.10 -13.78 -1.25
C GLU A 103 -2.62 -12.35 -1.06
N LEU A 104 -3.55 -11.41 -0.83
CA LEU A 104 -3.25 -10.01 -0.65
C LEU A 104 -3.33 -9.62 0.84
N PRO A 105 -2.32 -8.93 1.38
CA PRO A 105 -2.42 -8.33 2.70
C PRO A 105 -3.28 -7.06 2.59
N ILE A 106 -4.40 -7.06 3.29
CA ILE A 106 -5.33 -5.93 3.40
C ILE A 106 -5.16 -5.32 4.80
N VAL A 107 -4.88 -4.03 4.84
CA VAL A 107 -4.95 -3.26 6.09
C VAL A 107 -6.31 -2.60 6.17
N THR A 108 -6.99 -2.78 7.29
CA THR A 108 -8.20 -2.04 7.66
C THR A 108 -7.95 -1.26 8.95
N TYR A 109 -8.24 0.03 8.96
CA TYR A 109 -8.20 0.90 10.15
C TYR A 109 -9.50 1.69 10.25
N LYS A 110 -10.10 1.71 11.45
CA LYS A 110 -11.34 2.44 11.74
C LYS A 110 -11.07 3.57 12.72
N ASP A 111 -11.58 4.75 12.42
CA ASP A 111 -11.45 5.97 13.22
C ASP A 111 -12.77 6.76 13.15
N GLY A 112 -13.65 6.51 14.13
CA GLY A 112 -15.04 6.95 14.08
C GLY A 112 -15.77 6.33 12.87
N ASP A 113 -16.40 7.18 12.06
CA ASP A 113 -17.10 6.75 10.85
C ASP A 113 -16.16 6.52 9.65
N ARG A 114 -14.86 6.86 9.79
CA ARG A 114 -13.88 6.70 8.71
C ARG A 114 -13.27 5.31 8.77
N THR A 115 -13.34 4.59 7.64
CA THR A 115 -12.58 3.35 7.43
C THR A 115 -11.54 3.60 6.35
N ILE A 116 -10.28 3.27 6.65
CA ILE A 116 -9.17 3.27 5.72
C ILE A 116 -8.86 1.81 5.43
N GLU A 117 -9.07 1.38 4.19
CA GLU A 117 -8.81 0.01 3.74
C GLU A 117 -7.97 0.05 2.47
N TYR A 118 -6.89 -0.74 2.43
CA TYR A 118 -5.97 -0.76 1.30
C TYR A 118 -5.10 -2.02 1.26
N ILE A 119 -4.56 -2.34 0.07
CA ILE A 119 -3.55 -3.39 -0.09
C ILE A 119 -2.24 -2.87 0.47
N SER A 120 -1.69 -3.55 1.46
CA SER A 120 -0.53 -3.07 2.23
C SER A 120 0.80 -3.66 1.79
N GLY A 121 0.85 -4.43 0.70
CA GLY A 121 2.08 -5.06 0.22
C GLY A 121 1.89 -6.01 -0.95
N LYS A 122 3.00 -6.60 -1.38
CA LYS A 122 3.11 -7.39 -2.61
C LYS A 122 2.34 -8.70 -2.64
N GLY A 123 1.77 -9.22 -1.56
CA GLY A 123 1.04 -10.50 -1.57
C GLY A 123 1.83 -11.74 -2.00
N LYS A 124 1.15 -12.88 -2.14
CA LYS A 124 1.70 -14.17 -2.59
C LYS A 124 0.89 -14.70 -3.76
N VAL A 125 1.53 -15.08 -4.86
CA VAL A 125 0.83 -15.67 -6.01
C VAL A 125 0.70 -17.18 -5.78
N LEU A 126 -0.53 -17.66 -5.77
CA LEU A 126 -0.85 -19.07 -5.56
C LEU A 126 -0.93 -19.80 -6.90
N GLU A 127 -1.73 -19.27 -7.81
CA GLU A 127 -2.02 -19.89 -9.11
C GLU A 127 -2.04 -18.82 -10.21
N VAL A 128 -1.68 -19.22 -11.42
CA VAL A 128 -1.64 -18.38 -12.61
C VAL A 128 -2.48 -19.02 -13.70
N LEU A 129 -3.39 -18.27 -14.32
CA LEU A 129 -4.15 -18.74 -15.47
C LEU A 129 -3.35 -18.42 -16.74
N GLU A 130 -2.62 -19.41 -17.23
CA GLU A 130 -1.77 -19.30 -18.42
C GLU A 130 -2.38 -20.15 -19.55
N ASP A 131 -2.61 -19.54 -20.72
CA ASP A 131 -3.20 -20.20 -21.90
C ASP A 131 -4.52 -20.95 -21.60
N GLY A 132 -5.32 -20.40 -20.68
CA GLY A 132 -6.60 -20.96 -20.27
C GLY A 132 -6.51 -22.14 -19.28
N GLN A 133 -5.31 -22.46 -18.78
CA GLN A 133 -5.09 -23.49 -17.76
C GLN A 133 -4.50 -22.91 -16.48
N TRP A 134 -5.07 -23.28 -15.33
CA TRP A 134 -4.51 -22.92 -14.04
C TRP A 134 -3.23 -23.72 -13.79
N LYS A 135 -2.15 -22.99 -13.50
CA LYS A 135 -0.86 -23.55 -13.09
C LYS A 135 -0.56 -23.09 -11.67
N GLU A 136 -0.26 -24.06 -10.82
CA GLU A 136 0.17 -23.80 -9.45
C GLU A 136 1.57 -23.17 -9.47
N PHE A 137 1.77 -22.13 -8.66
CA PHE A 137 3.02 -21.39 -8.59
C PHE A 137 3.53 -21.31 -7.14
N ASN A 138 2.67 -20.95 -6.19
CA ASN A 138 2.96 -20.90 -4.75
C ASN A 138 4.23 -20.14 -4.32
N GLY A 139 4.56 -19.05 -5.00
CA GLY A 139 5.77 -18.27 -4.76
C GLY A 139 5.50 -16.81 -4.42
N THR A 140 6.59 -16.10 -4.12
CA THR A 140 6.56 -14.63 -4.03
C THR A 140 6.45 -14.02 -5.42
N TRP A 141 6.20 -12.72 -5.44
CA TRP A 141 6.23 -11.96 -6.67
C TRP A 141 7.57 -12.07 -7.43
N ASP A 142 8.67 -11.94 -6.70
CA ASP A 142 10.00 -11.90 -7.28
C ASP A 142 10.35 -13.27 -7.92
N ASP A 143 9.84 -14.36 -7.33
CA ASP A 143 9.96 -15.71 -7.88
C ASP A 143 9.24 -15.81 -9.24
N LEU A 144 8.04 -15.21 -9.36
CA LEU A 144 7.22 -15.30 -10.57
C LEU A 144 7.88 -14.55 -11.73
N TRP A 145 8.45 -13.38 -11.43
CA TRP A 145 9.20 -12.60 -12.41
C TRP A 145 10.44 -13.38 -12.88
N LYS A 146 11.15 -14.02 -11.97
CA LYS A 146 12.32 -14.82 -12.29
C LYS A 146 11.98 -16.01 -13.20
N ASP A 147 10.94 -16.78 -12.87
CA ASP A 147 10.47 -17.92 -13.67
C ASP A 147 10.13 -17.50 -15.12
N LEU A 148 9.52 -16.33 -15.31
CA LEU A 148 9.20 -15.82 -16.64
C LEU A 148 10.41 -15.33 -17.42
N ILE A 149 11.39 -14.70 -16.76
CA ILE A 149 12.65 -14.32 -17.43
C ILE A 149 13.35 -15.58 -17.95
N GLU A 150 13.41 -16.63 -17.14
CA GLU A 150 14.02 -17.91 -17.52
C GLU A 150 13.30 -18.49 -18.74
N LYS A 151 11.96 -18.61 -18.70
CA LYS A 151 11.15 -19.08 -19.85
C LYS A 151 11.32 -18.23 -21.11
N LEU A 152 11.43 -16.91 -20.99
CA LEU A 152 11.61 -16.01 -22.13
C LEU A 152 13.00 -16.10 -22.77
N ASN A 153 14.01 -16.48 -21.99
CA ASN A 153 15.36 -16.69 -22.50
C ASN A 153 15.51 -18.07 -23.16
N GLU A 154 14.86 -19.10 -22.62
CA GLU A 154 14.85 -20.46 -23.20
C GLU A 154 14.17 -20.52 -24.58
N ASN A 155 13.19 -19.66 -24.84
CA ASN A 155 12.49 -19.60 -26.14
C ASN A 155 13.19 -18.75 -27.20
N LYS A 156 14.39 -18.23 -26.92
CA LYS A 156 15.18 -17.40 -27.86
C LYS A 156 16.36 -18.13 -28.51
N ASP A 157 16.62 -19.38 -28.09
CA ASP A 157 17.62 -20.28 -28.67
C ASP A 157 16.96 -21.32 -29.60
#